data_AF-A0A2M7N576-F1
#
_entry.id   AF-A0A2M7N576-F1
#
_cell.length_a   1.000
_cell.length_b   1.000
_cell.length_c   1.000
_cell.angle_alpha   90.00
_cell.angle_beta   90.00
_cell.angle_gamma   90.00
#
_symmetry.space_group_name_H-M   'P 1'
#
loop_
_entity.id
_entity.type
_entity.pdbx_description
1 polymer ?
#
loop_
_entity_poly.entity_id
_entity_poly.type
_entity_poly.pdbx_seq_one_letter_code
_entity_poly.pdbx_strand_id
1 'polypeptide(L)'
;LLVSVRSGARSSMPGMMDTVLNVGLNDITREGLIKKTKNPRFVYDSQRRLIQMYADVVMEKAAGIEPAESKGVRQQLEHELSAMMKKKKVDSETKLSAEDLKELIVIYKKKVKEVLGKPFPEDVKDQLWGAIAAVFQSWNGRRAISYRKIERIPDSWGTAVSVQSMVFGNMGESSATGVAFTRNPATGENYFYGEWLTNAQGEDVVAGIRTPNPINEIGKTDHTKHLVSLEKGMPKVYKDLNNIQQKLEKHYRDMLDIEFTIQDGNLYMLQCRVGKRNGPAAVKMALDMYKEKRITKQEVVTRVTPSQLDELLHPIIDPKTEKTAKVIGKGLPAGPGGATGKVVFNSVDAVA
;
A
#
# COMPACT_ATOMS: atom_id res chain seq x y z
N LEU A 1 16.49 -17.05 -4.48
CA LEU A 1 15.57 -16.09 -5.14
C LEU A 1 14.35 -15.96 -4.25
N LEU A 2 13.86 -14.75 -4.00
CA LEU A 2 12.58 -14.51 -3.33
C LEU A 2 11.67 -13.76 -4.31
N VAL A 3 10.37 -13.98 -4.24
CA VAL A 3 9.41 -13.36 -5.14
C VAL A 3 8.26 -12.68 -4.39
N SER A 4 7.65 -11.68 -5.02
CA SER A 4 6.31 -11.22 -4.69
C SER A 4 5.31 -11.87 -5.63
N VAL A 5 4.14 -12.19 -5.09
CA VAL A 5 2.99 -12.70 -5.84
C VAL A 5 1.88 -11.68 -5.69
N ARG A 6 1.57 -10.99 -6.79
CA ARG A 6 0.63 -9.87 -6.83
C ARG A 6 -0.53 -10.18 -7.76
N SER A 7 -1.71 -9.72 -7.37
CA SER A 7 -2.89 -9.71 -8.21
C SER A 7 -2.82 -8.63 -9.30
N GLY A 8 -3.42 -8.90 -10.46
CA GLY A 8 -3.47 -7.98 -11.59
C GLY A 8 -4.73 -8.16 -12.42
N ALA A 9 -5.79 -7.42 -12.08
CA ALA A 9 -7.03 -7.42 -12.86
C ALA A 9 -6.96 -6.38 -14.00
N ARG A 10 -7.77 -6.58 -15.04
CA ARG A 10 -7.90 -5.64 -16.17
C ARG A 10 -8.27 -4.23 -15.72
N SER A 11 -9.18 -4.14 -14.75
CA SER A 11 -9.53 -2.88 -14.09
C SER A 11 -8.84 -2.78 -12.73
N SER A 12 -8.42 -1.56 -12.39
CA SER A 12 -7.81 -1.28 -11.09
C SER A 12 -8.82 -1.50 -9.97
N MET A 13 -8.49 -2.37 -9.02
CA MET A 13 -9.27 -2.62 -7.79
C MET A 13 -8.39 -2.36 -6.55
N PRO A 14 -8.07 -1.09 -6.23
CA PRO A 14 -7.14 -0.75 -5.15
C PRO A 14 -7.64 -1.28 -3.79
N GLY A 15 -6.77 -1.97 -3.06
CA GLY A 15 -7.07 -2.50 -1.73
C GLY A 15 -8.04 -3.69 -1.70
N MET A 16 -8.47 -4.21 -2.86
CA MET A 16 -9.46 -5.30 -2.94
C MET A 16 -8.84 -6.68 -3.18
N MET A 17 -7.58 -6.72 -3.59
CA MET A 17 -6.90 -7.95 -3.93
C MET A 17 -5.60 -8.04 -3.16
N ASP A 18 -5.27 -9.25 -2.75
CA ASP A 18 -4.14 -9.48 -1.85
C ASP A 18 -2.81 -9.52 -2.61
N THR A 19 -1.72 -9.31 -1.86
CA THR A 19 -0.34 -9.44 -2.29
C THR A 19 0.42 -10.23 -1.24
N VAL A 20 1.31 -11.13 -1.67
CA VAL A 20 2.21 -11.86 -0.78
C VAL A 20 3.65 -11.50 -1.14
N LEU A 21 4.39 -10.95 -0.19
CA LEU A 21 5.81 -10.61 -0.36
C LEU A 21 6.70 -11.71 0.24
N ASN A 22 7.98 -11.69 -0.13
CA ASN A 22 9.02 -12.55 0.45
C ASN A 22 8.82 -14.07 0.23
N VAL A 23 7.96 -14.48 -0.71
CA VAL A 23 7.69 -15.89 -1.02
C VAL A 23 8.98 -16.61 -1.40
N GLY A 24 9.20 -17.79 -0.81
CA GLY A 24 10.42 -18.57 -0.89
C GLY A 24 11.32 -18.46 0.35
N LEU A 25 10.94 -17.65 1.35
CA LEU A 25 11.70 -17.54 2.60
C LEU A 25 11.25 -18.62 3.59
N ASN A 26 12.21 -19.42 4.06
CA ASN A 26 12.01 -20.52 4.99
C ASN A 26 13.25 -20.67 5.89
N ASP A 27 13.28 -21.67 6.77
CA ASP A 27 14.40 -21.84 7.70
C ASP A 27 15.75 -22.11 7.00
N ILE A 28 15.75 -22.66 5.79
CA ILE A 28 16.97 -22.96 5.01
C ILE A 28 17.41 -21.74 4.19
N THR A 29 16.50 -21.13 3.42
CA THR A 29 16.79 -19.99 2.53
C THR A 29 17.13 -18.73 3.33
N ARG A 30 16.60 -18.60 4.56
CA ARG A 30 17.00 -17.58 5.52
C ARG A 30 18.50 -17.59 5.74
N GLU A 31 19.11 -18.73 6.05
CA GLU A 31 20.54 -18.79 6.37
C GLU A 31 21.40 -18.33 5.18
N GLY A 32 20.99 -18.69 3.96
CA GLY A 32 21.62 -18.19 2.74
C GLY A 32 21.49 -16.68 2.58
N LEU A 33 20.31 -16.11 2.87
CA LEU A 33 20.09 -14.67 2.79
C LEU A 33 20.87 -13.91 3.86
N ILE A 34 20.93 -14.42 5.10
CA ILE A 34 21.74 -13.84 6.19
C ILE A 34 23.21 -13.78 5.79
N LYS A 35 23.76 -14.88 5.25
CA LYS A 35 25.15 -14.91 4.77
C LYS A 35 25.42 -13.87 3.67
N LYS A 36 24.46 -13.69 2.77
CA LYS A 36 24.59 -12.74 1.64
C LYS A 36 24.50 -11.29 2.09
N THR A 37 23.55 -10.95 2.97
CA THR A 37 23.29 -9.56 3.37
C THR A 37 24.08 -9.11 4.60
N LYS A 38 24.60 -10.07 5.39
CA LYS A 38 25.18 -9.83 6.72
C LYS A 38 24.23 -9.04 7.64
N ASN A 39 22.93 -9.13 7.39
CA ASN A 39 21.90 -8.39 8.12
C ASN A 39 20.83 -9.36 8.63
N PRO A 40 21.09 -10.09 9.74
CA PRO A 40 20.16 -11.08 10.27
C PRO A 40 18.82 -10.47 10.69
N ARG A 41 18.83 -9.25 11.25
CA ARG A 41 17.62 -8.52 11.64
C ARG A 41 16.66 -8.37 10.46
N PHE A 42 17.15 -7.90 9.31
CA PHE A 42 16.34 -7.75 8.08
C PHE A 42 15.72 -9.08 7.63
N VAL A 43 16.48 -10.17 7.68
CA VAL A 43 16.00 -11.46 7.20
C VAL A 43 14.93 -12.02 8.12
N TYR A 44 15.13 -11.96 9.44
CA TYR A 44 14.12 -12.38 10.41
C TYR A 44 12.85 -11.49 10.32
N ASP A 45 13.02 -10.17 10.13
CA ASP A 45 11.89 -9.26 9.89
C ASP A 45 11.10 -9.64 8.64
N SER A 46 11.79 -9.96 7.55
CA SER A 46 11.16 -10.36 6.30
C SER A 46 10.44 -11.71 6.41
N GLN A 47 10.99 -12.66 7.20
CA GLN A 47 10.36 -13.97 7.41
C GLN A 47 9.13 -13.88 8.32
N ARG A 48 9.17 -13.12 9.43
CA ARG A 48 7.97 -12.94 10.26
C ARG A 48 6.84 -12.25 9.48
N ARG A 49 7.18 -11.29 8.61
CA ARG A 49 6.22 -10.65 7.69
C ARG A 49 5.64 -11.64 6.68
N LEU A 50 6.47 -12.50 6.08
CA LEU A 50 5.98 -13.57 5.21
C LEU A 50 4.98 -14.46 5.96
N ILE A 51 5.33 -14.93 7.16
CA ILE A 51 4.45 -15.83 7.92
C ILE A 51 3.11 -15.15 8.22
N GLN A 52 3.14 -13.90 8.66
CA GLN A 52 1.93 -13.13 8.94
C GLN A 52 1.06 -12.93 7.70
N MET A 53 1.63 -12.40 6.61
CA MET A 53 0.91 -12.13 5.37
C MET A 53 0.38 -13.42 4.74
N TYR A 54 1.18 -14.47 4.70
CA TYR A 54 0.81 -15.75 4.09
C TYR A 54 -0.28 -16.46 4.90
N ALA A 55 -0.19 -16.44 6.23
CA ALA A 55 -1.23 -17.03 7.08
C ALA A 55 -2.58 -16.31 6.89
N ASP A 56 -2.57 -14.98 6.89
CA ASP A 56 -3.76 -14.14 6.66
C ASP A 56 -4.37 -14.37 5.27
N VAL A 57 -3.56 -14.18 4.23
CA VAL A 57 -4.04 -14.18 2.83
C VAL A 57 -4.29 -15.58 2.33
N VAL A 58 -3.31 -16.48 2.44
CA VAL A 58 -3.32 -17.78 1.77
C VAL A 58 -3.99 -18.84 2.61
N MET A 59 -3.68 -18.89 3.90
CA MET A 59 -4.13 -19.99 4.76
C MET A 59 -5.51 -19.74 5.39
N GLU A 60 -5.90 -18.48 5.59
CA GLU A 60 -7.19 -18.11 6.20
C GLU A 60 -8.19 -17.59 5.14
N LYS A 61 -7.95 -16.39 4.58
CA LYS A 61 -8.91 -15.73 3.66
C LYS A 61 -9.20 -16.55 2.42
N ALA A 62 -8.15 -17.03 1.75
CA ALA A 62 -8.30 -17.77 0.50
C ALA A 62 -8.91 -19.17 0.71
N ALA A 63 -8.74 -19.74 1.90
CA ALA A 63 -9.42 -20.95 2.34
C ALA A 63 -10.91 -20.73 2.67
N GLY A 64 -11.43 -19.51 2.57
CA GLY A 64 -12.82 -19.18 2.89
C GLY A 64 -13.13 -19.20 4.38
N ILE A 65 -12.10 -19.11 5.24
CA ILE A 65 -12.28 -19.10 6.69
C ILE A 65 -12.67 -17.68 7.12
N GLU A 66 -13.80 -17.56 7.79
CA GLU A 66 -14.31 -16.28 8.29
C GLU A 66 -14.28 -16.29 9.82
N PRO A 67 -13.16 -15.87 10.43
CA PRO A 67 -13.06 -15.83 11.87
C PRO A 67 -14.02 -14.79 12.45
N ALA A 68 -14.52 -15.05 13.66
CA ALA A 68 -15.22 -14.04 14.45
C ALA A 68 -14.32 -12.80 14.66
N GLU A 69 -14.94 -11.68 15.00
CA GLU A 69 -14.22 -10.43 15.22
C GLU A 69 -13.05 -10.61 16.20
N SER A 70 -11.88 -10.07 15.82
CA SER A 70 -10.61 -10.21 16.57
C SER A 70 -10.07 -11.63 16.75
N LYS A 71 -10.60 -12.63 16.03
CA LYS A 71 -10.12 -14.02 16.08
C LYS A 71 -9.30 -14.46 14.87
N GLY A 72 -9.16 -13.61 13.85
CA GLY A 72 -8.37 -13.93 12.67
C GLY A 72 -6.88 -14.07 12.96
N VAL A 73 -6.22 -14.92 12.18
CA VAL A 73 -4.80 -15.26 12.38
C VAL A 73 -3.92 -14.02 12.36
N ARG A 74 -4.21 -13.04 11.49
CA ARG A 74 -3.46 -11.78 11.43
C ARG A 74 -3.49 -11.04 12.76
N GLN A 75 -4.67 -10.83 13.33
CA GLN A 75 -4.83 -10.12 14.61
C GLN A 75 -4.15 -10.89 15.75
N GLN A 76 -4.23 -12.23 15.74
CA GLN A 76 -3.52 -13.05 16.73
C GLN A 76 -2.00 -12.86 16.64
N LEU A 77 -1.44 -12.79 15.43
CA LEU A 77 0.00 -12.53 15.24
C LEU A 77 0.41 -11.09 15.60
N GLU A 78 -0.46 -10.11 15.38
CA GLU A 78 -0.27 -8.72 15.83
C GLU A 78 -0.28 -8.61 17.37
N HIS A 79 -1.12 -9.40 18.05
CA HIS A 79 -1.10 -9.49 19.51
C HIS A 79 0.21 -10.07 20.04
N GLU A 80 0.75 -11.12 19.42
CA GLU A 80 2.04 -11.71 19.81
C GLU A 80 3.20 -10.75 19.61
N LEU A 81 3.21 -9.98 18.50
CA LEU A 81 4.18 -8.92 18.28
C LEU A 81 4.07 -7.81 19.34
N SER A 82 2.86 -7.37 19.65
CA SER A 82 2.60 -6.38 20.69
C SER A 82 3.06 -6.85 22.07
N ALA A 83 2.83 -8.14 22.38
CA ALA A 83 3.29 -8.75 23.62
C ALA A 83 4.83 -8.79 23.70
N MET A 84 5.50 -9.13 22.59
CA MET A 84 6.96 -9.08 22.51
C MET A 84 7.49 -7.65 22.69
N MET A 85 6.90 -6.66 22.03
CA MET A 85 7.31 -5.25 22.16
C MET A 85 7.17 -4.77 23.61
N LYS A 86 6.07 -5.11 24.29
CA LYS A 86 5.86 -4.83 25.72
C LYS A 86 6.91 -5.52 26.59
N LYS A 87 7.20 -6.81 26.35
CA LYS A 87 8.23 -7.59 27.06
C LYS A 87 9.62 -6.95 26.91
N LYS A 88 9.94 -6.43 25.73
CA LYS A 88 11.23 -5.79 25.40
C LYS A 88 11.26 -4.29 25.70
N LYS A 89 10.13 -3.72 26.16
CA LYS A 89 9.97 -2.29 26.47
C LYS A 89 10.36 -1.37 25.30
N VAL A 90 9.98 -1.77 24.09
CA VAL A 90 10.17 -0.97 22.87
C VAL A 90 8.86 -0.36 22.41
N ASP A 91 8.94 0.84 21.87
CA ASP A 91 7.82 1.63 21.33
C ASP A 91 7.61 1.42 19.83
N SER A 92 8.52 0.72 19.15
CA SER A 92 8.50 0.48 17.71
C SER A 92 9.10 -0.88 17.35
N GLU A 93 8.53 -1.55 16.35
CA GLU A 93 9.02 -2.80 15.76
C GLU A 93 10.45 -2.67 15.21
N THR A 94 10.85 -1.45 14.79
CA THR A 94 12.20 -1.18 14.27
C THR A 94 13.28 -1.34 15.34
N LYS A 95 12.92 -1.28 16.63
CA LYS A 95 13.83 -1.43 17.77
C LYS A 95 13.98 -2.88 18.25
N LEU A 96 13.24 -3.83 17.68
CA LEU A 96 13.42 -5.26 17.98
C LEU A 96 14.74 -5.77 17.39
N SER A 97 15.50 -6.51 18.20
CA SER A 97 16.78 -7.13 17.77
C SER A 97 16.55 -8.31 16.83
N ALA A 98 17.63 -8.80 16.22
CA ALA A 98 17.57 -10.00 15.39
C ALA A 98 17.11 -11.23 16.20
N GLU A 99 17.56 -11.33 17.45
CA GLU A 99 17.24 -12.40 18.38
C GLU A 99 15.76 -12.35 18.78
N ASP A 100 15.20 -11.15 19.01
CA ASP A 100 13.78 -10.98 19.29
C ASP A 100 12.93 -11.44 18.10
N LEU A 101 13.28 -11.01 16.89
CA LEU A 101 12.56 -11.40 15.67
C LEU A 101 12.69 -12.91 15.39
N LYS A 102 13.83 -13.51 15.73
CA LYS A 102 14.02 -14.96 15.67
C LYS A 102 13.11 -15.70 16.64
N GLU A 103 12.99 -15.23 17.89
CA GLU A 103 12.03 -15.73 18.88
C GLU A 103 10.60 -15.59 18.35
N LEU A 104 10.29 -14.45 17.72
CA LEU A 104 8.95 -14.14 17.20
C LEU A 104 8.52 -15.10 16.08
N ILE A 105 9.44 -15.50 15.20
CA ILE A 105 9.14 -16.47 14.13
C ILE A 105 8.68 -17.80 14.72
N VAL A 106 9.31 -18.26 15.80
CA VAL A 106 8.91 -19.51 16.48
C VAL A 106 7.51 -19.36 17.07
N ILE A 107 7.24 -18.23 17.73
CA ILE A 107 5.92 -17.90 18.28
C ILE A 107 4.88 -17.86 17.17
N TYR A 108 5.18 -17.22 16.04
CA TYR A 108 4.30 -17.10 14.89
C TYR A 108 3.95 -18.45 14.28
N LYS A 109 4.93 -19.31 13.99
CA LYS A 109 4.68 -20.66 13.45
C LYS A 109 3.80 -21.48 14.40
N LYS A 110 4.03 -21.38 15.71
CA LYS A 110 3.20 -22.04 16.72
C LYS A 110 1.76 -21.51 16.70
N LYS A 111 1.60 -20.18 16.68
CA LYS A 111 0.28 -19.53 16.68
C LYS A 111 -0.50 -19.83 15.39
N VAL A 112 0.16 -19.84 14.24
CA VAL A 112 -0.44 -20.26 12.96
C VAL A 112 -0.99 -21.68 13.05
N LYS A 113 -0.21 -22.62 13.59
CA LYS A 113 -0.66 -24.01 13.77
C LYS A 113 -1.82 -24.13 14.77
N GLU A 114 -1.79 -23.34 15.85
CA GLU A 114 -2.85 -23.30 16.86
C GLU A 114 -4.17 -22.78 16.29
N VAL A 115 -4.14 -21.68 15.53
CA VAL A 115 -5.33 -21.01 14.99
C VAL A 115 -5.89 -21.72 13.77
N LEU A 116 -5.04 -22.17 12.85
CA LEU A 116 -5.44 -22.72 11.55
C LEU A 116 -5.37 -24.24 11.47
N GLY A 117 -4.89 -24.91 12.53
CA GLY A 117 -4.74 -26.37 12.58
C GLY A 117 -3.65 -26.96 11.67
N LYS A 118 -2.95 -26.13 10.90
CA LYS A 118 -1.91 -26.54 9.94
C LYS A 118 -0.64 -25.71 10.12
N PRO A 119 0.56 -26.32 9.99
CA PRO A 119 1.81 -25.57 10.07
C PRO A 119 1.98 -24.63 8.86
N PHE A 120 2.79 -23.59 9.04
CA PHE A 120 3.25 -22.74 7.93
C PHE A 120 4.06 -23.58 6.92
N PRO A 121 3.84 -23.43 5.60
CA PRO A 121 4.55 -24.21 4.59
C PRO A 121 6.03 -23.79 4.49
N GLU A 122 6.95 -24.73 4.72
CA GLU A 122 8.39 -24.49 4.55
C GLU A 122 8.87 -24.80 3.12
N ASP A 123 8.14 -25.61 2.35
CA ASP A 123 8.50 -25.87 0.95
C ASP A 123 8.22 -24.64 0.08
N VAL A 124 9.21 -24.25 -0.72
CA VAL A 124 9.16 -23.02 -1.52
C VAL A 124 8.18 -23.12 -2.70
N LYS A 125 7.93 -24.32 -3.22
CA LYS A 125 6.95 -24.54 -4.29
C LYS A 125 5.54 -24.52 -3.73
N ASP A 126 5.32 -25.11 -2.56
CA ASP A 126 4.05 -25.03 -1.86
C ASP A 126 3.70 -23.58 -1.52
N GLN A 127 4.69 -22.80 -1.02
CA GLN A 127 4.51 -21.37 -0.81
C GLN A 127 4.08 -20.66 -2.10
N LEU A 128 4.81 -20.86 -3.19
CA LEU A 128 4.54 -20.20 -4.47
C LEU A 128 3.15 -20.56 -5.03
N TRP A 129 2.84 -21.86 -5.13
CA TRP A 129 1.56 -22.31 -5.67
C TRP A 129 0.38 -21.95 -4.78
N GLY A 130 0.55 -21.99 -3.46
CA GLY A 130 -0.46 -21.50 -2.52
C GLY A 130 -0.73 -20.01 -2.69
N ALA A 131 0.31 -19.18 -2.85
CA ALA A 131 0.13 -17.75 -3.10
C ALA A 131 -0.54 -17.46 -4.45
N ILE A 132 -0.19 -18.19 -5.51
CA ILE A 132 -0.85 -18.08 -6.83
C ILE A 132 -2.34 -18.45 -6.72
N ALA A 133 -2.65 -19.59 -6.09
CA ALA A 133 -4.02 -20.03 -5.88
C ALA A 133 -4.83 -19.03 -5.06
N ALA A 134 -4.22 -18.45 -4.02
CA ALA A 134 -4.87 -17.45 -3.18
C ALA A 134 -5.26 -16.19 -3.95
N VAL A 135 -4.42 -15.72 -4.89
CA VAL A 135 -4.77 -14.58 -5.76
C VAL A 135 -5.99 -14.89 -6.63
N PHE A 136 -6.07 -16.09 -7.21
CA PHE A 136 -7.25 -16.48 -7.98
C PHE A 136 -8.50 -16.59 -7.09
N GLN A 137 -8.35 -17.11 -5.87
CA GLN A 137 -9.44 -17.21 -4.90
C GLN A 137 -9.90 -15.83 -4.42
N SER A 138 -8.99 -14.86 -4.26
CA SER A 138 -9.34 -13.50 -3.82
C SER A 138 -10.25 -12.78 -4.80
N TRP A 139 -10.24 -13.14 -6.10
CA TRP A 139 -11.20 -12.64 -7.08
C TRP A 139 -12.66 -12.95 -6.67
N ASN A 140 -12.88 -14.09 -6.03
CA ASN A 140 -14.22 -14.51 -5.57
C ASN A 140 -14.47 -14.18 -4.10
N GLY A 141 -13.59 -13.40 -3.46
CA GLY A 141 -13.81 -12.91 -2.10
C GLY A 141 -14.99 -11.92 -2.02
N ARG A 142 -15.72 -11.92 -0.90
CA ARG A 142 -16.89 -11.04 -0.69
C ARG A 142 -16.60 -9.57 -0.99
N ARG A 143 -15.46 -9.05 -0.54
CA ARG A 143 -15.03 -7.66 -0.78
C ARG A 143 -14.85 -7.38 -2.28
N ALA A 144 -14.18 -8.28 -3.01
CA ALA A 144 -13.97 -8.15 -4.44
C ALA A 144 -15.30 -8.19 -5.21
N ILE A 145 -16.21 -9.11 -4.87
CA ILE A 145 -17.55 -9.20 -5.49
C ILE A 145 -18.34 -7.91 -5.26
N SER A 146 -18.41 -7.41 -4.02
CA SER A 146 -19.12 -6.16 -3.71
C SER A 146 -18.52 -4.96 -4.45
N TYR A 147 -17.19 -4.85 -4.47
CA TYR A 147 -16.50 -3.79 -5.21
C TYR A 147 -16.81 -3.85 -6.71
N ARG A 148 -16.77 -5.04 -7.31
CA ARG A 148 -17.11 -5.21 -8.74
C ARG A 148 -18.55 -4.79 -9.06
N LYS A 149 -19.51 -5.05 -8.17
CA LYS A 149 -20.89 -4.60 -8.34
C LYS A 149 -21.01 -3.08 -8.33
N ILE A 150 -20.33 -2.41 -7.40
CA ILE A 150 -20.31 -0.94 -7.27
C ILE A 150 -19.67 -0.31 -8.52
N GLU A 151 -18.50 -0.83 -8.92
CA GLU A 151 -17.70 -0.30 -10.03
C GLU A 151 -18.11 -0.87 -11.40
N ARG A 152 -19.15 -1.70 -11.46
CA ARG A 152 -19.68 -2.36 -12.67
C ARG A 152 -18.62 -3.15 -13.46
N ILE A 153 -17.75 -3.87 -12.77
CA ILE A 153 -16.70 -4.71 -13.35
C ILE A 153 -17.26 -6.12 -13.61
N PRO A 154 -17.19 -6.67 -14.84
CA PRO A 154 -17.70 -8.00 -15.13
C PRO A 154 -16.96 -9.12 -14.37
N ASP A 155 -17.72 -10.06 -13.81
CA ASP A 155 -17.16 -11.22 -13.10
C ASP A 155 -16.30 -12.12 -14.00
N SER A 156 -16.62 -12.17 -15.31
CA SER A 156 -15.95 -13.04 -16.29
C SER A 156 -14.52 -12.62 -16.63
N TRP A 157 -14.06 -11.43 -16.21
CA TRP A 157 -12.72 -10.95 -16.53
C TRP A 157 -11.61 -11.69 -15.76
N GLY A 158 -11.92 -12.19 -14.55
CA GLY A 158 -10.93 -12.80 -13.68
C GLY A 158 -9.82 -11.84 -13.26
N THR A 159 -8.74 -12.41 -12.71
CA THR A 159 -7.51 -11.70 -12.33
C THR A 159 -6.29 -12.45 -12.85
N ALA A 160 -5.23 -11.74 -13.19
CA ALA A 160 -3.92 -12.33 -13.47
C ALA A 160 -3.08 -12.40 -12.19
N VAL A 161 -2.03 -13.22 -12.24
CA VAL A 161 -1.03 -13.31 -11.17
C VAL A 161 0.33 -12.88 -11.72
N SER A 162 0.91 -11.85 -11.10
CA SER A 162 2.26 -11.37 -11.40
C SER A 162 3.23 -11.92 -10.36
N VAL A 163 4.15 -12.78 -10.80
CA VAL A 163 5.26 -13.28 -9.99
C VAL A 163 6.52 -12.49 -10.34
N GLN A 164 7.02 -11.70 -9.39
CA GLN A 164 8.11 -10.76 -9.62
C GLN A 164 9.24 -10.98 -8.61
N SER A 165 10.50 -10.89 -9.04
CA SER A 165 11.65 -10.93 -8.11
C SER A 165 11.52 -9.84 -7.04
N MET A 166 11.81 -10.19 -5.79
CA MET A 166 11.81 -9.24 -4.69
C MET A 166 12.93 -8.20 -4.83
N VAL A 167 12.59 -6.99 -4.41
CA VAL A 167 13.52 -5.93 -4.00
C VAL A 167 13.08 -5.44 -2.62
N PHE A 168 14.02 -4.98 -1.79
CA PHE A 168 13.80 -4.76 -0.37
C PHE A 168 14.05 -3.30 0.02
N GLY A 169 12.98 -2.61 0.45
CA GLY A 169 13.08 -1.27 1.05
C GLY A 169 13.49 -1.29 2.53
N ASN A 170 13.64 -2.47 3.15
CA ASN A 170 13.86 -2.68 4.58
C ASN A 170 15.26 -3.27 4.92
N MET A 171 16.27 -3.02 4.09
CA MET A 171 17.65 -3.49 4.31
C MET A 171 18.50 -2.53 5.16
N GLY A 172 17.96 -1.37 5.58
CA GLY A 172 18.67 -0.36 6.35
C GLY A 172 18.34 1.06 5.90
N GLU A 173 19.16 2.03 6.32
CA GLU A 173 18.94 3.46 6.06
C GLU A 173 19.12 3.87 4.59
N SER A 174 19.91 3.09 3.84
CA SER A 174 20.10 3.21 2.38
C SER A 174 18.92 2.69 1.56
N SER A 175 17.91 2.12 2.21
CA SER A 175 16.77 1.47 1.57
C SER A 175 15.45 2.10 2.01
N ALA A 176 14.48 2.11 1.10
CA ALA A 176 13.18 2.73 1.32
C ALA A 176 12.12 2.20 0.36
N THR A 177 10.86 2.57 0.60
CA THR A 177 9.74 2.31 -0.31
C THR A 177 8.84 3.54 -0.37
N GLY A 178 8.13 3.73 -1.46
CA GLY A 178 7.21 4.86 -1.58
C GLY A 178 6.16 4.69 -2.67
N VAL A 179 5.17 5.57 -2.59
CA VAL A 179 4.07 5.70 -3.55
C VAL A 179 4.00 7.17 -3.95
N ALA A 180 3.81 7.43 -5.24
CA ALA A 180 3.73 8.78 -5.74
C ALA A 180 2.77 8.91 -6.92
N PHE A 181 2.32 10.13 -7.15
CA PHE A 181 1.47 10.55 -8.24
C PHE A 181 2.18 11.64 -9.04
N THR A 182 2.13 11.55 -10.37
CA THR A 182 2.81 12.55 -11.25
C THR A 182 2.22 13.96 -11.10
N ARG A 183 0.97 14.06 -10.62
CA ARG A 183 0.28 15.29 -10.23
C ARG A 183 -0.51 15.03 -8.95
N ASN A 184 -0.86 16.07 -8.19
CA ASN A 184 -1.63 15.90 -6.95
C ASN A 184 -3.05 15.38 -7.26
N PRO A 185 -3.44 14.17 -6.78
CA PRO A 185 -4.72 13.55 -7.12
C PRO A 185 -5.94 14.19 -6.43
N ALA A 186 -5.71 15.06 -5.43
CA ALA A 186 -6.74 15.76 -4.70
C ALA A 186 -7.00 17.18 -5.24
N THR A 187 -5.95 17.89 -5.67
CA THR A 187 -6.06 19.28 -6.15
C THR A 187 -5.97 19.42 -7.66
N GLY A 188 -5.37 18.46 -8.36
CA GLY A 188 -5.07 18.55 -9.79
C GLY A 188 -3.80 19.36 -10.11
N GLU A 189 -3.08 19.86 -9.10
CA GLU A 189 -1.87 20.65 -9.29
C GLU A 189 -0.74 19.83 -9.91
N ASN A 190 -0.03 20.46 -10.85
CA ASN A 190 1.05 19.83 -11.60
C ASN A 190 2.37 19.90 -10.83
N TYR A 191 2.46 19.14 -9.74
CA TYR A 191 3.72 18.85 -9.06
C TYR A 191 3.77 17.38 -8.66
N PHE A 192 4.98 16.85 -8.53
CA PHE A 192 5.19 15.46 -8.15
C PHE A 192 4.74 15.25 -6.71
N TYR A 193 3.68 14.49 -6.48
CA TYR A 193 3.05 14.33 -5.16
C TYR A 193 3.29 12.93 -4.64
N GLY A 194 3.56 12.74 -3.35
CA GLY A 194 3.72 11.39 -2.83
C GLY A 194 4.53 11.31 -1.55
N GLU A 195 4.74 10.07 -1.13
CA GLU A 195 5.14 9.69 0.21
C GLU A 195 6.16 8.54 0.19
N TRP A 196 7.09 8.54 1.14
CA TRP A 196 8.12 7.50 1.26
C TRP A 196 8.45 7.18 2.73
N LEU A 197 8.92 5.95 2.95
CA LEU A 197 9.40 5.46 4.25
C LEU A 197 10.76 4.79 4.09
N THR A 198 11.71 5.20 4.93
CA THR A 198 13.02 4.54 5.04
C THR A 198 12.91 3.25 5.85
N ASN A 199 13.75 2.28 5.48
CA ASN A 199 13.86 0.97 6.12
C ASN A 199 12.48 0.31 6.34
N ALA A 200 11.71 0.18 5.26
CA ALA A 200 10.30 -0.22 5.28
C ALA A 200 9.93 -1.06 4.04
N GLN A 201 8.85 -1.83 4.12
CA GLN A 201 8.22 -2.46 2.95
C GLN A 201 6.93 -1.72 2.58
N GLY A 202 6.43 -1.93 1.34
CA GLY A 202 5.25 -1.20 0.84
C GLY A 202 4.01 -1.29 1.75
N GLU A 203 3.85 -2.40 2.48
CA GLU A 203 2.80 -2.56 3.49
C GLU A 203 2.84 -1.47 4.57
N ASP A 204 4.03 -1.05 5.01
CA ASP A 204 4.18 -0.05 6.08
C ASP A 204 3.71 1.35 5.62
N VAL A 205 3.81 1.64 4.31
CA VAL A 205 3.31 2.89 3.73
C VAL A 205 1.78 2.88 3.69
N VAL A 206 1.17 1.73 3.37
CA VAL A 206 -0.28 1.59 3.25
C VAL A 206 -0.97 1.47 4.62
N ALA A 207 -0.33 0.81 5.59
CA ALA A 207 -0.93 0.54 6.89
C ALA A 207 -1.05 1.78 7.80
N GLY A 208 -0.36 2.89 7.47
CA GLY A 208 -0.44 4.13 8.25
C GLY A 208 0.13 4.04 9.66
N ILE A 209 0.90 2.98 9.98
CA ILE A 209 1.52 2.77 11.29
C ILE A 209 2.66 3.78 11.52
N ARG A 210 3.35 4.16 10.45
CA ARG A 210 4.42 5.17 10.45
C ARG A 210 3.97 6.35 9.62
N THR A 211 4.16 7.57 10.15
CA THR A 211 3.95 8.79 9.38
C THR A 211 4.93 8.80 8.20
N PRO A 212 4.45 8.77 6.95
CA PRO A 212 5.31 8.82 5.79
C PRO A 212 5.93 10.20 5.60
N ASN A 213 7.12 10.21 5.03
CA ASN A 213 7.81 11.44 4.66
C ASN A 213 7.35 11.90 3.26
N PRO A 214 7.34 13.20 2.95
CA PRO A 214 7.01 13.69 1.61
C PRO A 214 8.11 13.34 0.60
N ILE A 215 7.77 13.19 -0.69
CA ILE A 215 8.80 12.91 -1.72
C ILE A 215 9.62 14.15 -2.12
N ASN A 216 9.10 15.36 -1.92
CA ASN A 216 9.79 16.61 -2.22
C ASN A 216 9.39 17.73 -1.27
N GLU A 217 10.07 18.88 -1.38
CA GLU A 217 9.80 20.02 -0.51
C GLU A 217 8.47 20.73 -0.83
N ILE A 218 8.04 20.74 -2.09
CA ILE A 218 6.79 21.41 -2.52
C ILE A 218 5.56 20.73 -1.93
N GLY A 219 5.57 19.40 -1.82
CA GLY A 219 4.48 18.61 -1.25
C GLY A 219 4.40 18.63 0.27
N LYS A 220 5.27 19.39 0.96
CA LYS A 220 5.21 19.52 2.43
C LYS A 220 3.96 20.27 2.87
N THR A 221 3.36 19.77 3.94
CA THR A 221 2.24 20.41 4.64
C THR A 221 2.71 20.91 6.00
N ASP A 222 1.86 21.64 6.73
CA ASP A 222 2.14 22.04 8.12
C ASP A 222 2.50 20.85 9.02
N HIS A 223 1.92 19.67 8.74
CA HIS A 223 2.14 18.45 9.49
C HIS A 223 3.44 17.74 9.09
N THR A 224 3.92 17.91 7.86
CA THR A 224 5.11 17.20 7.34
C THR A 224 6.32 18.10 7.13
N LYS A 225 6.22 19.40 7.43
CA LYS A 225 7.32 20.38 7.23
C LYS A 225 8.62 20.00 7.95
N HIS A 226 8.51 19.36 9.11
CA HIS A 226 9.62 18.91 9.94
C HIS A 226 10.24 17.59 9.46
N LEU A 227 9.58 16.89 8.53
CA LEU A 227 10.06 15.63 7.98
C LEU A 227 11.02 15.86 6.81
N VAL A 228 11.94 14.92 6.62
CA VAL A 228 12.94 14.98 5.54
C VAL A 228 12.32 14.43 4.26
N SER A 229 12.30 15.23 3.20
CA SER A 229 11.78 14.77 1.90
C SER A 229 12.75 13.79 1.22
N LEU A 230 12.26 12.96 0.29
CA LEU A 230 13.13 12.11 -0.54
C LEU A 230 14.14 12.96 -1.34
N GLU A 231 13.70 14.12 -1.84
CA GLU A 231 14.55 15.11 -2.50
C GLU A 231 15.77 15.52 -1.67
N LYS A 232 15.62 15.68 -0.35
CA LYS A 232 16.73 16.02 0.55
C LYS A 232 17.46 14.80 1.09
N GLY A 233 16.75 13.73 1.41
CA GLY A 233 17.32 12.52 2.03
C GLY A 233 18.12 11.64 1.06
N MET A 234 17.68 11.54 -0.20
CA MET A 234 18.34 10.75 -1.24
C MET A 234 18.32 11.48 -2.60
N PRO A 235 19.04 12.61 -2.74
CA PRO A 235 18.89 13.52 -3.89
C PRO A 235 19.16 12.86 -5.25
N LYS A 236 20.12 11.93 -5.32
CA LYS A 236 20.41 11.18 -6.55
C LYS A 236 19.22 10.32 -6.97
N VAL A 237 18.67 9.55 -6.03
CA VAL A 237 17.52 8.68 -6.30
C VAL A 237 16.26 9.49 -6.62
N TYR A 238 16.03 10.60 -5.92
CA TYR A 238 14.95 11.53 -6.24
C TYR A 238 15.05 12.05 -7.67
N LYS A 239 16.26 12.44 -8.11
CA LYS A 239 16.50 12.91 -9.48
C LYS A 239 16.13 11.83 -10.50
N ASP A 240 16.54 10.58 -10.26
CA ASP A 240 16.21 9.46 -11.14
C ASP A 240 14.71 9.18 -11.17
N LEU A 241 14.05 9.16 -10.00
CA LEU A 241 12.61 8.97 -9.87
C LEU A 241 11.82 10.09 -10.58
N ASN A 242 12.21 11.35 -10.38
CA ASN A 242 11.58 12.49 -11.04
C ASN A 242 11.77 12.44 -12.57
N ASN A 243 12.93 12.00 -13.05
CA ASN A 243 13.12 11.80 -14.50
C ASN A 243 12.25 10.67 -15.05
N ILE A 244 12.07 9.57 -14.29
CA ILE A 244 11.22 8.46 -14.70
C ILE A 244 9.76 8.87 -14.73
N GLN A 245 9.25 9.54 -13.69
CA GLN A 245 7.84 9.94 -13.64
C GLN A 245 7.46 10.86 -14.80
N GLN A 246 8.34 11.80 -15.19
CA GLN A 246 8.12 12.67 -16.35
C GLN A 246 8.05 11.89 -17.66
N LYS A 247 8.94 10.90 -17.84
CA LYS A 247 8.92 10.00 -19.01
C LYS A 247 7.64 9.18 -19.07
N LEU A 248 7.22 8.62 -17.93
CA LEU A 248 6.00 7.83 -17.81
C LEU A 248 4.78 8.69 -18.14
N GLU A 249 4.63 9.86 -17.50
CA GLU A 249 3.49 10.74 -17.77
C GLU A 249 3.47 11.16 -19.26
N LYS A 250 4.64 11.42 -19.86
CA LYS A 250 4.74 11.77 -21.29
C LYS A 250 4.28 10.60 -22.18
N HIS A 251 4.68 9.39 -21.84
CA HIS A 251 4.35 8.17 -22.59
C HIS A 251 2.86 7.84 -22.51
N TYR A 252 2.30 7.77 -21.29
CA TYR A 252 0.88 7.44 -21.07
C TYR A 252 -0.06 8.62 -21.35
N ARG A 253 0.50 9.83 -21.46
CA ARG A 253 -0.21 11.10 -21.66
C ARG A 253 -1.25 11.38 -20.58
N ASP A 254 -1.18 10.79 -19.39
CA ASP A 254 -2.13 10.99 -18.28
C ASP A 254 -1.41 10.96 -16.93
N MET A 255 -2.09 11.37 -15.85
CA MET A 255 -1.57 11.34 -14.49
C MET A 255 -1.43 9.89 -14.02
N LEU A 256 -0.27 9.57 -13.44
CA LEU A 256 0.07 8.21 -13.05
C LEU A 256 0.28 8.09 -11.55
N ASP A 257 -0.22 7.00 -11.00
CA ASP A 257 0.10 6.45 -9.68
C ASP A 257 1.25 5.44 -9.85
N ILE A 258 2.34 5.65 -9.13
CA ILE A 258 3.59 4.89 -9.24
C ILE A 258 4.02 4.35 -7.87
N GLU A 259 4.45 3.09 -7.86
CA GLU A 259 5.07 2.45 -6.70
C GLU A 259 6.55 2.19 -6.99
N PHE A 260 7.40 2.49 -6.02
CA PHE A 260 8.84 2.29 -6.15
C PHE A 260 9.47 1.77 -4.86
N THR A 261 10.62 1.12 -5.01
CA THR A 261 11.47 0.68 -3.90
C THR A 261 12.91 1.10 -4.18
N ILE A 262 13.60 1.49 -3.12
CA ILE A 262 15.02 1.82 -3.11
C ILE A 262 15.70 0.72 -2.31
N GLN A 263 16.61 -0.02 -2.92
CA GLN A 263 17.40 -1.05 -2.25
C GLN A 263 18.88 -0.68 -2.36
N ASP A 264 19.50 -0.39 -1.22
CA ASP A 264 20.90 0.02 -1.12
C ASP A 264 21.25 1.15 -2.10
N GLY A 265 20.43 2.20 -2.13
CA GLY A 265 20.58 3.36 -3.00
C GLY A 265 20.21 3.14 -4.46
N ASN A 266 19.75 1.96 -4.86
CA ASN A 266 19.30 1.68 -6.23
C ASN A 266 17.78 1.75 -6.33
N LEU A 267 17.27 2.51 -7.30
CA LEU A 267 15.84 2.70 -7.54
C LEU A 267 15.26 1.57 -8.41
N TYR A 268 14.12 1.04 -7.99
CA TYR A 268 13.32 0.05 -8.72
C TYR A 268 11.88 0.54 -8.84
N MET A 269 11.37 0.57 -10.07
CA MET A 269 9.96 0.85 -10.35
C MET A 269 9.17 -0.45 -10.28
N LEU A 270 8.13 -0.50 -9.44
CA LEU A 270 7.37 -1.72 -9.19
C LEU A 270 6.03 -1.73 -9.92
N GLN A 271 5.34 -0.59 -9.91
CA GLN A 271 4.04 -0.45 -10.52
C GLN A 271 3.88 0.95 -11.09
N CYS A 272 3.13 1.04 -12.18
CA CYS A 272 2.67 2.29 -12.77
C CYS A 272 1.29 2.05 -13.34
N ARG A 273 0.35 2.92 -13.02
CA ARG A 273 -1.02 2.88 -13.56
C ARG A 273 -1.57 4.28 -13.67
N VAL A 274 -2.64 4.41 -14.46
CA VAL A 274 -3.46 5.63 -14.48
C VAL A 274 -3.99 5.89 -13.07
N GLY A 275 -3.64 7.03 -12.47
CA GLY A 275 -3.94 7.31 -11.07
C GLY A 275 -5.42 7.61 -10.85
N LYS A 276 -6.01 7.12 -9.75
CA LYS A 276 -7.34 7.59 -9.34
C LYS A 276 -7.23 9.04 -8.84
N ARG A 277 -8.27 9.84 -9.09
CA ARG A 277 -8.33 11.26 -8.75
C ARG A 277 -9.78 11.71 -8.61
N ASN A 278 -10.02 12.73 -7.80
CA ASN A 278 -11.36 13.29 -7.62
C ASN A 278 -11.79 14.13 -8.85
N GLY A 279 -13.06 14.53 -8.88
CA GLY A 279 -13.68 15.35 -9.92
C GLY A 279 -12.93 16.65 -10.23
N PRO A 280 -12.70 17.54 -9.24
CA PRO A 280 -11.93 18.76 -9.42
C PRO A 280 -10.55 18.53 -10.04
N ALA A 281 -9.81 17.54 -9.54
CA ALA A 281 -8.49 17.19 -10.03
C ALA A 281 -8.54 16.65 -11.46
N ALA A 282 -9.52 15.81 -11.80
CA ALA A 282 -9.71 15.28 -13.15
C ALA A 282 -9.91 16.40 -14.19
N VAL A 283 -10.81 17.34 -13.90
CA VAL A 283 -11.09 18.49 -14.78
C VAL A 283 -9.85 19.36 -14.94
N LYS A 284 -9.21 19.74 -13.83
CA LYS A 284 -8.00 20.57 -13.86
C LYS A 284 -6.89 19.91 -14.66
N MET A 285 -6.58 18.64 -14.39
CA MET A 285 -5.51 17.91 -15.09
C MET A 285 -5.80 17.79 -16.58
N ALA A 286 -7.04 17.48 -16.98
CA ALA A 286 -7.41 17.37 -18.38
C ALA A 286 -7.23 18.72 -19.12
N LEU A 287 -7.69 19.82 -18.52
CA LEU A 287 -7.54 21.15 -19.09
C LEU A 287 -6.06 21.59 -19.15
N ASP A 288 -5.29 21.33 -18.11
CA ASP A 288 -3.86 21.66 -18.07
C ASP A 288 -3.09 20.85 -19.12
N MET A 289 -3.35 19.54 -19.26
CA MET A 289 -2.74 18.72 -20.30
C MET A 289 -3.13 19.15 -21.73
N TYR A 290 -4.34 19.68 -21.92
CA TYR A 290 -4.76 20.26 -23.19
C TYR A 290 -3.98 21.54 -23.51
N LYS A 291 -3.82 22.44 -22.53
CA LYS A 291 -3.01 23.66 -22.67
C LYS A 291 -1.54 23.34 -22.93
N GLU A 292 -1.02 22.29 -22.30
CA GLU A 292 0.32 21.73 -22.54
C GLU A 292 0.46 21.04 -23.92
N LYS A 293 -0.61 21.02 -24.74
CA LYS A 293 -0.67 20.35 -26.05
C LYS A 293 -0.36 18.85 -25.99
N ARG A 294 -0.62 18.22 -24.84
CA ARG A 294 -0.40 16.78 -24.65
C ARG A 294 -1.58 15.96 -25.07
N ILE A 295 -2.78 16.55 -25.09
CA ILE A 295 -4.05 15.87 -25.41
C ILE A 295 -4.94 16.77 -26.27
N THR A 296 -5.85 16.15 -27.00
CA THR A 296 -6.85 16.79 -27.86
C THR A 296 -8.09 17.21 -27.08
N LYS A 297 -8.95 18.06 -27.68
CA LYS A 297 -10.24 18.44 -27.07
C LYS A 297 -11.14 17.21 -26.84
N GLN A 298 -11.11 16.26 -27.76
CA GLN A 298 -11.85 15.00 -27.65
C GLN A 298 -11.35 14.17 -26.46
N GLU A 299 -10.02 14.08 -26.30
CA GLU A 299 -9.42 13.38 -25.16
C GLU A 299 -9.79 14.05 -23.82
N VAL A 300 -9.88 15.40 -23.76
CA VAL A 300 -10.35 16.11 -22.56
C VAL A 300 -11.73 15.62 -22.14
N VAL A 301 -12.69 15.56 -23.07
CA VAL A 301 -14.07 15.12 -22.78
C VAL A 301 -14.10 13.68 -22.27
N THR A 302 -13.29 12.79 -22.85
CA THR A 302 -13.26 11.37 -22.45
C THR A 302 -12.53 11.10 -21.13
N ARG A 303 -11.75 12.06 -20.61
CA ARG A 303 -10.95 11.88 -19.38
C ARG A 303 -11.68 12.21 -18.09
N VAL A 304 -12.80 12.92 -18.20
CA VAL A 304 -13.63 13.27 -17.06
C VAL A 304 -14.88 12.40 -17.13
N THR A 305 -15.01 11.51 -16.16
CA THR A 305 -16.18 10.62 -16.10
C THR A 305 -17.43 11.39 -15.65
N PRO A 306 -18.65 10.94 -16.00
CA PRO A 306 -19.87 11.58 -15.52
C PRO A 306 -19.97 11.64 -13.99
N SER A 307 -19.51 10.61 -13.28
CA SER A 307 -19.49 10.59 -11.80
C SER A 307 -18.53 11.63 -11.21
N GLN A 308 -17.40 11.88 -11.87
CA GLN A 308 -16.47 12.93 -11.46
C GLN A 308 -17.05 14.34 -11.65
N LEU A 309 -17.98 14.53 -12.58
CA LEU A 309 -18.73 15.79 -12.68
C LEU A 309 -19.77 15.92 -11.56
N ASP A 310 -20.40 14.82 -11.16
CA ASP A 310 -21.33 14.81 -10.02
C ASP A 310 -20.63 15.20 -8.71
N GLU A 311 -19.40 14.75 -8.48
CA GLU A 311 -18.58 15.16 -7.32
C GLU A 311 -18.41 16.69 -7.20
N LEU A 312 -18.42 17.43 -8.32
CA LEU A 312 -18.37 18.90 -8.31
C LEU A 312 -19.66 19.55 -7.81
N LEU A 313 -20.76 18.81 -7.81
CA LEU A 313 -22.08 19.24 -7.38
C LEU A 313 -22.35 18.88 -5.91
N HIS A 314 -21.44 18.13 -5.27
CA HIS A 314 -21.60 17.72 -3.88
C HIS A 314 -21.56 18.95 -2.94
N PRO A 315 -22.38 18.96 -1.88
CA PRO A 315 -22.34 20.02 -0.90
C PRO A 315 -20.94 20.16 -0.29
N ILE A 316 -20.44 21.38 -0.24
CA ILE A 316 -19.25 21.76 0.52
C ILE A 316 -19.70 22.50 1.78
N ILE A 317 -18.88 22.45 2.83
CA ILE A 317 -19.11 23.26 4.03
C ILE A 317 -19.03 24.73 3.61
N ASP A 318 -20.01 25.55 4.04
CA ASP A 318 -19.96 27.00 3.80
C ASP A 318 -18.68 27.57 4.44
N PRO A 319 -17.75 28.15 3.66
CA PRO A 319 -16.50 28.70 4.18
C PRO A 319 -16.69 29.78 5.25
N LYS A 320 -17.86 30.45 5.30
CA LYS A 320 -18.19 31.40 6.37
C LYS A 320 -18.50 30.68 7.67
N THR A 321 -19.27 29.59 7.61
CA THR A 321 -19.58 28.75 8.77
C THR A 321 -18.35 28.00 9.26
N GLU A 322 -17.51 27.50 8.36
CA GLU A 322 -16.26 26.81 8.71
C GLU A 322 -15.35 27.69 9.58
N LYS A 323 -15.24 28.98 9.25
CA LYS A 323 -14.41 29.94 10.00
C LYS A 323 -14.86 30.18 11.44
N THR A 324 -16.16 30.04 11.72
CA THR A 324 -16.73 30.28 13.05
C THR A 324 -17.02 28.99 13.82
N ALA A 325 -16.95 27.84 13.14
CA ALA A 325 -17.19 26.54 13.75
C ALA A 325 -16.12 26.20 14.80
N LYS A 326 -16.56 25.59 15.90
CA LYS A 326 -15.65 25.07 16.92
C LYS A 326 -14.92 23.84 16.39
N VAL A 327 -13.64 23.99 16.11
CA VAL A 327 -12.76 22.87 15.72
C VAL A 327 -12.45 22.02 16.96
N ILE A 328 -12.78 20.74 16.90
CA ILE A 328 -12.50 19.76 17.98
C ILE A 328 -11.32 18.83 17.65
N GLY A 329 -10.85 18.84 16.40
CA GLY A 329 -9.73 18.02 15.94
C GLY A 329 -9.35 18.36 14.50
N LYS A 330 -8.17 17.91 14.07
CA LYS A 330 -7.66 18.05 12.70
C LYS A 330 -6.95 16.76 12.28
N GLY A 331 -7.13 16.34 11.03
CA GLY A 331 -6.52 15.15 10.45
C GLY A 331 -5.95 15.40 9.05
N LEU A 332 -5.60 14.32 8.34
CA LEU A 332 -5.16 14.39 6.95
C LEU A 332 -6.36 14.54 6.01
N PRO A 333 -6.31 15.44 4.99
CA PRO A 333 -7.39 15.61 4.03
C PRO A 333 -7.39 14.48 2.99
N ALA A 334 -7.79 13.27 3.40
CA ALA A 334 -7.74 12.06 2.57
C ALA A 334 -8.70 12.09 1.37
N GLY A 335 -9.78 12.87 1.45
CA GLY A 335 -10.74 13.08 0.37
C GLY A 335 -11.38 14.47 0.45
N PRO A 336 -11.89 14.99 -0.66
CA PRO A 336 -12.59 16.27 -0.69
C PRO A 336 -14.00 16.16 -0.09
N GLY A 337 -14.60 17.30 0.26
CA GLY A 337 -16.03 17.40 0.60
C GLY A 337 -16.33 17.75 2.06
N GLY A 338 -17.62 17.95 2.34
CA GLY A 338 -18.16 18.14 3.68
C GLY A 338 -19.13 17.02 4.05
N ALA A 339 -19.08 16.54 5.29
CA ALA A 339 -19.98 15.50 5.78
C ALA A 339 -20.67 15.95 7.08
N THR A 340 -21.95 15.60 7.23
CA THR A 340 -22.73 15.78 8.46
C THR A 340 -23.49 14.49 8.75
N GLY A 341 -23.61 14.11 10.02
CA GLY A 341 -24.25 12.84 10.39
C GLY A 341 -24.07 12.48 11.85
N LYS A 342 -24.59 11.31 12.23
CA LYS A 342 -24.38 10.70 13.56
C LYS A 342 -23.11 9.85 13.54
N VAL A 343 -22.38 9.85 14.65
CA VAL A 343 -21.19 9.00 14.81
C VAL A 343 -21.64 7.56 15.08
N VAL A 344 -21.07 6.62 14.33
CA VAL A 344 -21.21 5.16 14.50
C VAL A 344 -19.82 4.53 14.46
N PHE A 345 -19.65 3.35 15.05
CA PHE A 345 -18.33 2.74 15.28
C PHE A 345 -18.07 1.48 14.45
N ASN A 346 -19.02 1.04 13.61
CA ASN A 346 -18.82 -0.06 12.68
C ASN A 346 -19.65 0.15 11.40
N SER A 347 -19.31 -0.58 10.32
CA SER A 347 -19.97 -0.42 9.03
C SER A 347 -21.39 -0.98 8.98
N VAL A 348 -21.76 -1.86 9.91
CA VAL A 348 -23.12 -2.42 9.99
C VAL A 348 -24.08 -1.37 10.51
N ASP A 349 -23.72 -0.68 11.59
CA ASP A 349 -24.49 0.43 12.18
C ASP A 349 -24.60 1.64 11.26
N ALA A 350 -23.67 1.81 10.31
CA ALA A 350 -23.70 2.92 9.35
C ALA A 350 -24.74 2.75 8.23
N VAL A 351 -25.15 1.50 7.96
CA VAL A 351 -26.08 1.16 6.87
C VAL A 351 -27.51 0.92 7.39
N ALA A 352 -27.65 0.67 8.70
CA ALA A 352 -28.92 0.51 9.40
C ALA A 352 -29.64 1.85 9.59
#